data_AF-X1QFS4-F1
#
_entry.id   AF-X1QFS4-F1
#
_cell.length_a   1.000
_cell.length_b   1.000
_cell.length_c   1.000
_cell.angle_alpha   90.00
_cell.angle_beta   90.00
_cell.angle_gamma   90.00
#
_symmetry.space_group_name_H-M   'P 1'
#
loop_
_entity.id
_entity.type
_entity.pdbx_description
1 polymer ?
#
loop_
_entity_poly.entity_id
_entity_poly.type
_entity_poly.pdbx_seq_one_letter_code
_entity_poly.pdbx_strand_id
1 'polypeptide(L)' 'MRDALAGRLLAVSFGAGVDSTAMLVALRAAKLRPNVITFADTGGEKPETIAHIEAMNAVLLAWGWPQIDVCR' A
#
# COMPACT_ATOMS: atom_id res chain seq x y z
N MET A 1 0.01 -7.18 16.94
CA MET A 1 0.44 -6.99 15.53
C MET A 1 1.89 -6.53 15.44
N ARG A 2 2.27 -5.41 16.07
CA ARG A 2 3.67 -4.93 16.07
C ARG A 2 4.66 -5.98 16.59
N ASP A 3 4.37 -6.62 17.71
CA ASP A 3 5.30 -7.56 18.35
C ASP A 3 5.53 -8.83 17.51
N ALA A 4 4.54 -9.24 16.71
CA ALA A 4 4.67 -10.39 15.81
C ALA A 4 5.44 -10.08 14.51
N LEU A 5 5.58 -8.79 14.18
CA LEU A 5 6.11 -8.32 12.89
C LEU A 5 7.38 -7.49 13.03
N ALA A 6 7.77 -7.11 14.25
CA ALA A 6 8.96 -6.33 14.52
C ALA A 6 10.21 -7.05 14.01
N GLY A 7 11.07 -6.31 13.30
CA GLY A 7 12.33 -6.84 12.73
C GLY A 7 12.17 -7.71 11.48
N ARG A 8 10.95 -7.88 10.95
CA ARG A 8 10.71 -8.65 9.72
C ARG A 8 10.48 -7.71 8.53
N LEU A 9 10.78 -8.20 7.33
CA LEU A 9 10.39 -7.52 6.09
C LEU A 9 8.88 -7.64 5.90
N LEU A 10 8.24 -6.53 5.55
CA LEU A 10 6.80 -6.44 5.31
C LEU A 10 6.55 -6.06 3.85
N ALA A 11 5.78 -6.90 3.17
CA ALA A 11 5.24 -6.64 1.84
C ALA A 11 3.72 -6.46 1.96
N VAL A 12 3.19 -5.45 1.27
CA VAL A 12 1.75 -5.24 1.16
C VAL A 12 1.32 -5.40 -0.29
N SER A 13 0.48 -6.39 -0.55
CA SER A 13 -0.26 -6.49 -1.81
C SER A 13 -1.46 -5.54 -1.74
N PHE A 14 -1.32 -4.38 -2.35
CA PHE A 14 -2.35 -3.35 -2.38
C PHE A 14 -3.29 -3.60 -3.55
N GLY A 15 -4.53 -4.02 -3.30
CA GLY A 15 -5.53 -4.29 -4.34
C GLY A 15 -6.38 -3.09 -4.73
N ALA A 16 -5.99 -1.87 -4.31
CA ALA A 16 -6.75 -0.63 -4.53
C ALA A 16 -8.22 -0.63 -4.02
N GLY A 17 -8.58 -1.58 -3.15
CA GLY A 17 -9.88 -1.65 -2.49
C GLY A 17 -9.87 -1.04 -1.09
N VAL A 18 -11.05 -1.05 -0.45
CA VAL A 18 -11.25 -0.54 0.92
C VAL A 18 -10.37 -1.28 1.92
N ASP A 19 -10.36 -2.61 1.90
CA ASP A 19 -9.60 -3.42 2.88
C ASP A 19 -8.10 -3.20 2.78
N SER A 20 -7.54 -3.21 1.57
CA SER A 20 -6.11 -2.94 1.36
C SER A 20 -5.72 -1.50 1.72
N THR A 21 -6.65 -0.54 1.56
CA THR A 21 -6.43 0.85 1.98
C THR A 21 -6.45 0.96 3.51
N ALA A 22 -7.44 0.34 4.15
CA ALA A 22 -7.53 0.26 5.61
C ALA A 22 -6.29 -0.42 6.22
N MET A 23 -5.74 -1.43 5.55
CA MET A 23 -4.51 -2.10 5.97
C MET A 23 -3.31 -1.14 6.03
N LEU A 24 -3.12 -0.27 5.03
CA LEU A 24 -2.06 0.74 5.05
C LEU A 24 -2.22 1.72 6.22
N VAL A 25 -3.46 2.16 6.48
CA VAL A 25 -3.77 3.02 7.63
C VAL A 25 -3.51 2.32 8.96
N ALA A 26 -3.90 1.05 9.09
CA ALA A 26 -3.68 0.24 10.29
C ALA A 26 -2.19 0.03 10.56
N LEU A 27 -1.39 -0.25 9.52
CA LEU A 27 0.06 -0.35 9.61
C LEU A 27 0.68 0.99 10.07
N ARG A 28 0.19 2.12 9.55
CA ARG A 28 0.64 3.46 9.96
C ARG A 28 0.34 3.71 11.43
N ALA A 29 -0.87 3.42 11.88
CA ALA A 29 -1.27 3.54 13.28
C ALA A 29 -0.42 2.64 14.20
N ALA A 30 -0.07 1.44 13.72
CA ALA A 30 0.80 0.50 14.44
C ALA A 30 2.30 0.83 14.39
N LYS A 31 2.70 1.93 13.71
CA LYS A 31 4.10 2.33 13.46
C LYS A 31 4.91 1.23 12.77
N LEU A 32 4.28 0.49 11.85
CA LEU A 32 4.90 -0.53 11.01
C LEU A 32 4.97 -0.01 9.57
N ARG A 33 6.17 0.23 9.06
CA ARG A 33 6.38 0.69 7.68
C ARG A 33 6.62 -0.52 6.76
N PRO A 34 5.80 -0.74 5.72
CA PRO A 34 6.10 -1.71 4.67
C PRO A 34 7.44 -1.42 3.99
N ASN A 35 8.14 -2.48 3.61
CA ASN A 35 9.34 -2.39 2.78
C ASN A 35 8.98 -2.24 1.31
N VAL A 36 7.88 -2.87 0.88
CA VAL A 36 7.36 -2.82 -0.48
C VAL A 36 5.83 -2.82 -0.45
N ILE A 37 5.24 -2.10 -1.39
CA ILE A 37 3.80 -2.08 -1.63
C ILE A 37 3.63 -2.33 -3.13
N THR A 38 2.86 -3.35 -3.51
CA THR A 38 2.66 -3.71 -4.92
C THR A 38 1.20 -3.65 -5.31
N PHE A 39 0.94 -3.29 -6.57
CA PHE A 39 -0.37 -3.39 -7.22
C PHE A 39 -0.21 -4.18 -8.51
N ALA A 40 -1.09 -5.15 -8.76
CA ALA A 40 -1.07 -5.95 -9.98
C ALA A 40 -1.98 -5.32 -11.05
N ASP A 41 -1.39 -4.68 -12.06
CA ASP A 41 -2.12 -4.14 -13.21
C ASP A 41 -2.29 -5.23 -14.28
N THR A 42 -3.48 -5.83 -14.32
CA THR A 42 -3.84 -6.85 -15.32
C THR A 42 -4.22 -6.25 -16.69
N GLY A 43 -4.20 -4.93 -16.83
CA GLY A 43 -4.63 -4.20 -18.04
C GLY A 43 -6.14 -3.98 -18.15
N GLY A 44 -6.93 -4.45 -17.18
CA GLY A 44 -8.40 -4.33 -17.15
C GLY A 44 -8.94 -3.40 -16.05
N GLU A 45 -8.06 -2.65 -15.39
CA GLU A 45 -8.44 -1.80 -14.27
C GLU A 45 -9.25 -0.58 -14.71
N LYS A 46 -10.16 -0.14 -13.84
CA LYS A 46 -10.98 1.03 -14.10
C LYS A 46 -10.13 2.31 -13.99
N PRO A 47 -10.45 3.38 -14.74
CA PRO A 47 -9.77 4.67 -14.59
C PRO A 47 -9.75 5.19 -13.15
N GLU A 48 -10.83 4.94 -12.39
CA GLU A 48 -10.94 5.32 -10.99
C GLU A 48 -9.98 4.53 -10.09
N THR A 49 -9.66 3.27 -10.44
CA THR A 49 -8.64 2.48 -9.73
C THR A 49 -7.27 3.13 -9.88
N ILE A 50 -6.93 3.56 -11.09
CA ILE A 50 -5.64 4.22 -11.37
C ILE A 50 -5.56 5.56 -10.63
N ALA A 51 -6.62 6.37 -10.68
CA ALA A 51 -6.68 7.62 -9.94
C ALA A 51 -6.57 7.41 -8.41
N HIS A 52 -7.14 6.32 -7.88
CA HIS A 52 -6.99 5.96 -6.47
C HIS A 52 -5.55 5.58 -6.12
N ILE A 53 -4.83 4.86 -6.98
CA ILE A 53 -3.41 4.55 -6.79
C ILE A 53 -2.58 5.83 -6.74
N GLU A 54 -2.83 6.79 -7.63
CA GLU A 54 -2.14 8.09 -7.63
C GLU A 54 -2.42 8.88 -6.34
N ALA A 55 -3.68 8.95 -5.91
CA ALA A 55 -4.08 9.60 -4.67
C ALA A 55 -3.41 8.95 -3.45
N MET A 56 -3.37 7.62 -3.40
CA MET A 56 -2.69 6.88 -2.33
C MET A 56 -1.18 7.08 -2.35
N ASN A 57 -0.56 7.19 -3.53
CA ASN A 57 0.86 7.50 -3.64
C ASN A 57 1.20 8.88 -3.05
N ALA A 58 0.32 9.88 -3.19
CA ALA A 58 0.50 11.18 -2.53
C ALA A 58 0.46 11.05 -0.99
N VAL A 59 -0.46 10.24 -0.45
CA VAL A 59 -0.54 9.95 0.98
C VAL A 59 0.71 9.23 1.50
N LEU A 60 1.15 8.19 0.78
CA LEU A 60 2.35 7.42 1.12
C LEU A 60 3.61 8.28 1.10
N LEU A 61 3.73 9.17 0.11
CA LEU A 61 4.83 10.12 0.03
C LEU A 61 4.83 11.07 1.23
N ALA A 62 3.68 11.65 1.58
CA ALA A 62 3.55 12.51 2.76
C ALA A 62 3.88 11.78 4.08
N TRP A 63 3.73 10.46 4.10
CA TRP A 63 4.09 9.61 5.23
C TRP A 63 5.57 9.19 5.26
N GLY A 64 6.35 9.46 4.20
CA GLY A 64 7.71 8.96 4.02
C GLY A 64 7.78 7.45 3.73
N TRP A 65 6.70 6.90 3.17
CA TRP A 65 6.55 5.48 2.86
C TRP A 65 6.93 5.20 1.40
N PRO A 66 7.32 3.95 1.06
CA PRO A 66 7.48 3.58 -0.34
C PRO A 66 6.17 3.80 -1.09
N GLN A 67 6.28 4.19 -2.36
CA GLN A 67 5.14 4.27 -3.27
C GLN A 67 4.74 2.87 -3.73
N ILE A 68 3.54 2.76 -4.30
CA ILE A 68 2.99 1.54 -4.88
C ILE A 68 3.76 1.22 -6.17
N ASP A 69 4.38 0.04 -6.20
CA ASP A 69 5.02 -0.53 -7.39
C ASP A 69 3.96 -1.26 -8.24
N VAL A 70 3.81 -0.84 -9.50
CA VAL A 70 2.80 -1.39 -10.41
C VAL A 70 3.45 -2.53 -11.20
N CYS A 71 3.04 -3.75 -10.90
CA CYS A 71 3.50 -4.95 -11.58
C CYS A 71 2.57 -5.26 -12.76
N ARG A 72 3.15 -5.44 -13.96
CA ARG A 72 2.45 -5.78 -15.20
C ARG A 72 2.98 -7.11 -15.76
#